data_AF-A0A316UHS3-F1
#
_entry.id   AF-A0A316UHS3-F1
#
_cell.length_a   1.000
_cell.length_b   1.000
_cell.length_c   1.000
_cell.angle_alpha   90.00
_cell.angle_beta   90.00
_cell.angle_gamma   90.00
#
_symmetry.space_group_name_H-M   'P 1'
#
loop_
_entity.id
_entity.type
_entity.pdbx_description
1 polymer ?
#
loop_
_entity_poly.entity_id
_entity_poly.type
_entity_poly.pdbx_seq_one_letter_code
_entity_poly.pdbx_strand_id
1 'polypeptide(L)'
;MLALAPPFMLVKLLVLLHASLALATHRVCTWQDQGPLSPSTYGYRLRATAPVTRINDTHAKYVWHHKVFFFITVKKTVADYGFTAPQVLEFAKPCHHGYDICKYRRHYGVCNGTTGPDMKDVACKYMYHRDDCEWPVKTIKAPESVEIWRKRY
;
A
#
# COMPACT_ATOMS: atom_id res chain seq x y z
N MET A 1 -55.53 -20.37 -2.66
CA MET A 1 -55.41 -19.45 -1.51
C MET A 1 -53.99 -18.91 -1.49
N LEU A 2 -53.80 -17.63 -1.79
CA LEU A 2 -52.48 -16.97 -1.75
C LEU A 2 -52.25 -16.44 -0.33
N ALA A 3 -51.26 -17.00 0.37
CA ALA A 3 -50.88 -16.52 1.69
C ALA A 3 -50.07 -15.22 1.56
N LEU A 4 -50.58 -14.12 2.10
CA LEU A 4 -49.88 -12.84 2.16
C LEU A 4 -48.74 -12.93 3.19
N ALA A 5 -47.52 -12.63 2.75
CA ALA A 5 -46.36 -12.58 3.64
C ALA A 5 -46.48 -11.41 4.63
N PRO A 6 -46.09 -11.59 5.91
CA PRO A 6 -46.21 -10.56 6.94
C PRO A 6 -45.29 -9.35 6.65
N PRO A 7 -45.75 -8.10 6.90
CA PRO A 7 -45.05 -6.87 6.50
C PRO A 7 -43.66 -6.71 7.13
N PHE A 8 -43.39 -7.39 8.25
CA PHE A 8 -42.08 -7.41 8.91
C PHE A 8 -40.99 -8.16 8.11
N MET A 9 -41.35 -9.08 7.21
CA MET A 9 -40.38 -9.76 6.32
C MET A 9 -39.86 -8.82 5.23
N LEU A 10 -40.70 -7.93 4.70
CA LEU A 10 -40.34 -7.01 3.62
C LEU A 10 -39.31 -5.96 4.07
N VAL A 11 -39.43 -5.47 5.31
CA VAL A 11 -38.49 -4.49 5.89
C VAL A 11 -37.09 -5.09 6.07
N LYS A 12 -36.99 -6.37 6.49
CA LYS A 12 -35.69 -7.06 6.64
C LYS A 12 -34.99 -7.29 5.30
N LEU A 13 -35.77 -7.61 4.25
CA LEU A 13 -35.23 -7.78 2.90
C LEU A 13 -34.70 -6.45 2.34
N LEU A 14 -35.37 -5.32 2.63
CA LEU A 14 -34.90 -4.00 2.22
C LEU A 14 -33.57 -3.63 2.90
N VAL A 15 -33.39 -3.91 4.19
CA VAL A 15 -32.14 -3.60 4.90
C VAL A 15 -30.95 -4.39 4.33
N LEU A 16 -31.17 -5.65 3.93
CA LEU A 16 -30.13 -6.48 3.30
C LEU A 16 -29.77 -6.01 1.88
N LEU A 17 -30.73 -5.43 1.14
CA LEU A 17 -30.48 -4.85 -0.19
C LEU A 17 -29.72 -3.51 -0.14
N HIS A 18 -29.79 -2.78 0.99
CA HIS A 18 -29.07 -1.52 1.18
C HIS A 18 -27.69 -1.68 1.85
N ALA A 19 -27.30 -2.92 2.18
CA ALA A 19 -25.89 -3.24 2.44
C ALA A 19 -25.12 -3.17 1.12
N SER A 20 -25.00 -1.96 0.59
CA SER A 20 -24.13 -1.59 -0.50
C SER A 20 -22.77 -2.15 -0.13
N LEU A 21 -22.29 -3.12 -0.90
CA LEU A 21 -20.92 -3.57 -0.79
C LEU A 21 -20.08 -2.31 -0.98
N ALA A 22 -19.52 -1.80 0.11
CA ALA A 22 -18.54 -0.74 0.07
C ALA A 22 -17.33 -1.36 -0.64
N LEU A 23 -17.36 -1.33 -1.97
CA LEU A 23 -16.24 -1.74 -2.78
C LEU A 23 -15.16 -0.73 -2.45
N ALA A 24 -14.16 -1.16 -1.68
CA ALA A 24 -12.98 -0.36 -1.46
C ALA A 24 -12.37 -0.10 -2.84
N THR A 25 -12.53 1.12 -3.35
CA THR A 25 -11.95 1.49 -4.64
C THR A 25 -10.47 1.68 -4.43
N HIS A 26 -9.70 0.63 -4.65
CA HIS A 26 -8.25 0.76 -4.71
C HIS A 26 -7.85 1.42 -6.03
N ARG A 27 -6.88 2.33 -5.97
CA ARG A 27 -6.41 3.06 -7.15
C ARG A 27 -5.06 2.51 -7.58
N VAL A 28 -4.97 2.13 -8.85
CA VAL A 28 -3.69 1.80 -9.46
C VAL A 28 -2.88 3.09 -9.61
N CYS A 29 -1.80 3.22 -8.86
CA CYS A 29 -0.95 4.40 -8.91
C CYS A 29 0.08 4.25 -10.02
N THR A 30 -0.13 4.99 -11.11
CA THR A 30 0.75 4.96 -12.29
C THR A 30 1.84 6.03 -12.24
N TRP A 31 1.75 6.98 -11.29
CA TRP A 31 2.62 8.14 -11.23
C TRP A 31 4.11 7.74 -11.17
N GLN A 32 4.82 8.16 -12.21
CA GLN A 32 6.27 8.23 -12.29
C GLN A 32 6.62 9.72 -12.10
N ASP A 33 7.51 10.06 -11.16
CA ASP A 33 7.91 11.46 -10.92
C ASP A 33 8.78 11.95 -12.09
N GLN A 34 10.00 12.42 -11.82
CA GLN A 34 10.84 13.07 -12.83
C GLN A 34 11.59 12.10 -13.77
N GLY A 35 11.36 10.78 -13.67
CA GLY A 35 11.93 9.80 -14.59
C GLY A 35 12.26 8.44 -13.94
N PRO A 36 13.09 7.62 -14.62
CA PRO A 36 13.38 6.25 -14.21
C PRO A 36 14.58 6.08 -13.27
N LEU A 37 15.30 7.16 -12.94
CA LEU A 37 16.47 7.09 -12.06
C LEU A 37 16.06 6.84 -10.60
N SER A 38 17.05 6.54 -9.76
CA SER A 38 16.83 6.39 -8.31
C SER A 38 16.08 7.62 -7.74
N PRO A 39 15.11 7.43 -6.80
CA PRO A 39 14.40 8.55 -6.18
C PRO A 39 15.31 9.60 -5.54
N SER A 40 16.52 9.20 -5.12
CA SER A 40 17.55 10.09 -4.59
C SER A 40 17.92 11.23 -5.56
N THR A 41 17.92 10.98 -6.87
CA THR A 41 18.17 11.97 -7.93
C THR A 41 17.06 13.03 -8.02
N TYR A 42 15.85 12.68 -7.57
CA TYR A 42 14.66 13.55 -7.64
C TYR A 42 14.34 14.23 -6.31
N GLY A 43 15.35 14.32 -5.44
CA GLY A 43 15.22 14.98 -4.14
C GLY A 43 14.52 14.16 -3.08
N TYR A 44 14.38 12.84 -3.24
CA TYR A 44 13.87 11.98 -2.17
C TYR A 44 14.98 11.54 -1.20
N ARG A 45 14.60 11.13 0.01
CA ARG A 45 15.46 10.43 0.98
C ARG A 45 14.85 9.08 1.31
N LEU A 46 15.70 8.06 1.39
CA LEU A 46 15.31 6.76 1.91
C LEU A 46 14.80 6.96 3.34
N ARG A 47 13.58 6.48 3.59
CA ARG A 47 12.92 6.52 4.90
C ARG A 47 13.00 5.16 5.59
N ALA A 48 12.77 4.10 4.84
CA ALA A 48 12.73 2.74 5.35
C ALA A 48 13.05 1.73 4.25
N THR A 49 13.67 0.63 4.65
CA THR A 49 13.70 -0.61 3.88
C THR A 49 12.92 -1.64 4.68
N ALA A 50 11.93 -2.27 4.06
CA ALA A 50 11.11 -3.29 4.71
C ALA A 50 11.35 -4.63 4.01
N PRO A 51 11.96 -5.62 4.69
CA PRO A 51 12.12 -6.95 4.12
C PRO A 51 10.78 -7.66 4.03
N VAL A 52 10.68 -8.60 3.09
CA VAL A 52 9.50 -9.44 2.90
C VAL A 52 9.28 -10.38 4.09
N THR A 53 8.05 -10.42 4.58
CA THR A 53 7.56 -11.43 5.52
C THR A 53 6.55 -12.29 4.78
N ARG A 54 6.98 -13.46 4.30
CA ARG A 54 6.13 -14.37 3.52
C ARG A 54 5.13 -15.05 4.44
N ILE A 55 3.86 -15.03 4.03
CA ILE A 55 2.79 -15.75 4.71
C ILE A 55 2.54 -17.09 4.01
N ASN A 56 2.54 -17.07 2.68
CA ASN A 56 2.48 -18.25 1.81
C ASN A 56 3.06 -17.88 0.43
N ASP A 57 2.86 -18.75 -0.57
CA ASP A 57 3.41 -18.57 -1.92
C ASP A 57 2.83 -17.38 -2.68
N THR A 58 1.62 -16.94 -2.33
CA THR A 58 0.90 -15.87 -3.03
C THR A 58 0.75 -14.60 -2.19
N HIS A 59 1.10 -14.63 -0.90
CA HIS A 59 0.90 -13.51 0.03
C HIS A 59 2.14 -13.20 0.85
N ALA A 60 2.44 -11.91 0.98
CA ALA A 60 3.50 -11.42 1.83
C ALA A 60 3.17 -10.05 2.44
N LYS A 61 3.85 -9.70 3.53
CA LYS A 61 3.78 -8.38 4.15
C LYS A 61 5.14 -7.74 4.24
N TYR A 62 5.17 -6.41 4.22
CA TYR A 62 6.38 -5.64 4.40
C TYR A 62 6.23 -4.77 5.65
N VAL A 63 6.89 -5.20 6.72
CA VAL A 63 6.79 -4.54 8.03
C VAL A 63 8.07 -3.76 8.29
N TRP A 64 7.91 -2.46 8.47
CA TRP A 64 8.97 -1.57 8.89
C TRP A 64 8.99 -1.42 10.41
N HIS A 65 10.18 -1.55 10.98
CA HIS A 65 10.43 -1.41 12.41
C HIS A 65 11.04 -0.03 12.68
N HIS A 66 10.23 0.91 13.19
CA HIS A 66 10.66 2.25 13.52
C HIS A 66 10.99 2.36 15.01
N LYS A 67 12.25 2.68 15.33
CA LYS A 67 12.66 3.02 16.69
C LYS A 67 12.20 4.43 17.02
N VAL A 68 11.28 4.58 17.96
CA VAL A 68 10.75 5.89 18.39
C VAL A 68 11.58 6.43 19.57
N PHE A 69 11.90 5.56 20.51
CA PHE A 69 12.78 5.82 21.65
C PHE A 69 13.72 4.62 21.87
N PHE A 70 14.73 4.79 22.72
CA PHE A 70 15.80 3.80 22.93
C PHE A 70 15.30 2.36 23.16
N PHE A 71 14.15 2.20 23.82
CA PHE A 71 13.55 0.89 24.11
C PHE A 71 12.23 0.60 23.37
N ILE A 72 11.71 1.54 22.57
CA ILE A 72 10.38 1.41 21.95
C ILE A 72 10.53 1.28 20.44
N THR A 73 10.25 0.09 19.93
CA THR A 73 10.14 -0.19 18.50
C THR A 73 8.68 -0.32 18.11
N VAL A 74 8.23 0.52 17.19
CA VAL A 74 6.89 0.44 16.60
C VAL A 74 6.98 -0.29 15.28
N LYS A 75 6.10 -1.28 15.09
CA LYS A 75 5.94 -1.99 13.82
C LYS A 75 4.88 -1.28 12.98
N LYS A 76 5.19 -1.05 11.71
CA LYS A 76 4.28 -0.44 10.73
C LYS A 76 4.30 -1.27 9.45
N THR A 77 3.14 -1.76 9.02
CA THR A 77 3.03 -2.33 7.67
C THR A 77 3.09 -1.20 6.66
N VAL A 78 3.99 -1.31 5.69
CA VAL A 78 4.17 -0.31 4.63
C VAL A 78 3.67 -0.80 3.28
N ALA A 79 3.59 -2.12 3.11
CA ALA A 79 3.04 -2.74 1.91
C ALA A 79 2.54 -4.15 2.22
N ASP A 80 1.62 -4.62 1.39
CA ASP A 80 1.10 -5.98 1.37
C ASP A 80 1.10 -6.49 -0.08
N TYR A 81 1.34 -7.78 -0.26
CA TYR A 81 1.40 -8.42 -1.57
C TYR A 81 0.34 -9.51 -1.68
N GLY A 82 -0.43 -9.51 -2.75
CA GLY A 82 -1.42 -10.53 -3.08
C GLY A 82 -2.76 -10.43 -2.33
N PHE A 83 -2.89 -9.48 -1.40
CA PHE A 83 -4.07 -9.37 -0.52
C PHE A 83 -5.29 -8.78 -1.21
N THR A 84 -5.10 -7.80 -2.09
CA THR A 84 -6.19 -7.15 -2.80
C THR A 84 -6.53 -7.83 -4.11
N ALA A 85 -5.50 -8.34 -4.80
CA ALA A 85 -5.61 -9.22 -5.95
C ALA A 85 -4.31 -10.01 -6.14
N PRO A 86 -4.34 -11.15 -6.85
CA PRO A 86 -3.12 -11.88 -7.20
C PRO A 86 -2.09 -10.99 -7.89
N GLN A 87 -0.83 -11.10 -7.47
CA GLN A 87 0.29 -10.36 -8.08
C GLN A 87 0.16 -8.82 -8.00
N VAL A 88 -0.60 -8.32 -7.01
CA VAL A 88 -0.68 -6.88 -6.71
C VAL A 88 0.11 -6.57 -5.45
N LEU A 89 0.95 -5.56 -5.53
CA LEU A 89 1.62 -4.95 -4.40
C LEU A 89 0.84 -3.69 -4.00
N GLU A 90 0.19 -3.74 -2.85
CA GLU A 90 -0.53 -2.62 -2.25
C GLU A 90 0.40 -1.91 -1.28
N PHE A 91 0.49 -0.58 -1.40
CA PHE A 91 1.26 0.26 -0.49
C PHE A 91 0.32 1.07 0.38
N ALA A 92 0.41 0.83 1.68
CA ALA A 92 -0.36 1.55 2.66
C ALA A 92 -0.12 3.05 2.53
N LYS A 93 -1.20 3.83 2.61
CA LYS A 93 -1.07 5.29 2.64
C LYS A 93 -0.06 5.76 3.70
N PRO A 94 0.77 6.77 3.41
CA PRO A 94 1.77 7.24 4.37
C PRO A 94 1.18 7.89 5.63
N CYS A 95 0.03 8.56 5.53
CA CYS A 95 -0.49 9.45 6.58
C CYS A 95 -1.88 9.05 7.07
N HIS A 96 -2.37 9.73 8.12
CA HIS A 96 -3.70 9.51 8.71
C HIS A 96 -3.92 8.03 9.06
N HIS A 97 -3.21 7.57 10.11
CA HIS A 97 -3.07 6.17 10.54
C HIS A 97 -2.12 5.31 9.70
N GLY A 98 -1.44 5.90 8.72
CA GLY A 98 -0.37 5.28 7.95
C GLY A 98 0.94 5.05 8.72
N TYR A 99 2.02 4.93 7.95
CA TYR A 99 3.35 4.62 8.49
C TYR A 99 4.23 5.83 8.82
N ASP A 100 3.90 7.07 8.40
CA ASP A 100 4.72 8.27 8.63
C ASP A 100 3.98 9.44 9.31
N ILE A 101 4.76 10.36 9.89
CA ILE A 101 4.29 11.58 10.57
C ILE A 101 4.36 12.74 9.57
N CYS A 102 3.30 12.91 8.80
CA CYS A 102 3.30 13.69 7.55
C CYS A 102 3.22 15.20 7.69
N LYS A 103 3.80 15.78 8.75
CA LYS A 103 3.59 17.17 9.16
C LYS A 103 3.78 18.19 8.02
N TYR A 104 4.68 17.88 7.07
CA TYR A 104 4.88 18.73 5.91
C TYR A 104 4.98 17.94 4.59
N ARG A 105 5.08 16.59 4.59
CA ARG A 105 5.54 15.80 3.42
C ARG A 105 4.34 15.44 2.56
N ARG A 106 4.39 15.82 1.28
CA ARG A 106 3.28 15.58 0.35
C ARG A 106 3.47 14.36 -0.54
N HIS A 107 4.72 14.00 -0.84
CA HIS A 107 5.04 12.99 -1.85
C HIS A 107 5.97 11.93 -1.29
N TYR A 108 5.62 10.69 -1.62
CA TYR A 108 6.36 9.50 -1.24
C TYR A 108 6.69 8.72 -2.50
N GLY A 109 7.82 8.02 -2.46
CA GLY A 109 8.20 7.05 -3.48
C GLY A 109 8.23 5.67 -2.85
N VAL A 110 7.87 4.65 -3.60
CA VAL A 110 8.04 3.27 -3.18
C VAL A 110 8.63 2.47 -4.31
N CYS A 111 9.63 1.67 -3.97
CA CYS A 111 10.37 0.84 -4.90
C CYS A 111 10.25 -0.63 -4.51
N ASN A 112 10.07 -1.50 -5.50
CA ASN A 112 9.94 -2.96 -5.31
C ASN A 112 11.29 -3.68 -5.16
N GLY A 113 12.22 -3.08 -4.42
CA GLY A 113 13.56 -3.61 -4.18
C GLY A 113 14.52 -2.55 -3.66
N THR A 114 15.78 -2.94 -3.49
CA THR A 114 16.86 -2.04 -3.05
C THR A 114 17.34 -1.18 -4.20
N THR A 115 17.13 0.13 -4.11
CA THR A 115 17.57 1.05 -5.17
C THR A 115 19.09 1.20 -5.19
N GLY A 116 19.64 1.30 -6.40
CA GLY A 116 21.06 1.54 -6.65
C GLY A 116 21.23 2.51 -7.82
N PRO A 117 22.48 2.76 -8.27
CA PRO A 117 22.73 3.63 -9.41
C PRO A 117 22.03 3.16 -10.69
N ASP A 118 21.97 1.85 -10.92
CA ASP A 118 21.57 1.29 -12.21
C ASP A 118 20.08 0.96 -12.34
N MET A 119 19.32 0.87 -11.24
CA MET A 119 17.86 0.63 -11.20
C MET A 119 17.31 -0.53 -12.07
N LYS A 120 18.16 -1.42 -12.60
CA LYS A 120 17.80 -2.37 -13.68
C LYS A 120 16.65 -3.31 -13.35
N ASP A 121 16.47 -3.68 -12.08
CA ASP A 121 15.42 -4.59 -11.61
C ASP A 121 14.50 -3.97 -10.57
N VAL A 122 14.58 -2.64 -10.41
CA VAL A 122 13.81 -1.90 -9.40
C VAL A 122 12.96 -0.87 -10.10
N ALA A 123 11.66 -1.05 -10.00
CA ALA A 123 10.71 -0.03 -10.41
C ALA A 123 10.21 0.73 -9.19
N CYS A 124 10.12 2.04 -9.33
CA CYS A 124 9.60 2.94 -8.32
C CYS A 124 8.32 3.60 -8.82
N LYS A 125 7.34 3.71 -7.92
CA LYS A 125 6.11 4.46 -8.10
C LYS A 125 6.01 5.53 -7.03
N TYR A 126 5.24 6.56 -7.31
CA TYR A 126 5.10 7.69 -6.42
C TYR A 126 3.63 7.87 -6.07
N MET A 127 3.40 8.41 -4.88
CA MET A 127 2.05 8.60 -4.35
C MET A 127 1.95 9.90 -3.57
N TYR A 128 0.74 10.46 -3.53
CA TYR A 128 0.44 11.50 -2.57
C TYR A 128 0.31 10.90 -1.17
N HIS A 129 0.56 11.72 -0.16
CA HIS A 129 0.60 11.29 1.24
C HIS A 129 -0.71 10.70 1.79
N ARG A 130 -1.83 10.82 1.08
CA ARG A 130 -3.15 10.29 1.47
C ARG A 130 -3.65 9.18 0.56
N ASP A 131 -2.92 8.88 -0.51
CA ASP A 131 -3.35 7.87 -1.46
C ASP A 131 -3.00 6.48 -0.92
N ASP A 132 -3.94 5.56 -1.07
CA ASP A 132 -3.68 4.12 -0.95
C ASP A 132 -3.49 3.60 -2.37
N CYS A 133 -2.33 2.99 -2.62
CA CYS A 133 -1.85 2.77 -3.97
C CYS A 133 -1.60 1.30 -4.23
N GLU A 134 -2.22 0.78 -5.27
CA GLU A 134 -1.94 -0.55 -5.78
C GLU A 134 -1.02 -0.49 -6.99
N TRP A 135 -0.16 -1.50 -7.09
CA TRP A 135 0.71 -1.69 -8.22
C TRP A 135 0.73 -3.16 -8.64
N PRO A 136 0.14 -3.49 -9.81
CA PRO A 136 0.33 -4.79 -10.42
C PRO A 136 1.82 -5.02 -10.71
N VAL A 137 2.39 -6.07 -10.12
CA VAL A 137 3.77 -6.47 -10.40
C VAL A 137 3.77 -7.63 -11.38
N LYS A 138 4.77 -7.67 -12.26
CA LYS A 138 4.87 -8.72 -13.29
C LYS A 138 5.36 -10.06 -12.75
N THR A 139 5.69 -10.13 -11.47
CA THR A 139 6.31 -11.30 -10.84
C THR A 139 5.27 -12.11 -10.09
N ILE A 140 5.33 -13.44 -10.21
CA ILE A 140 4.48 -14.36 -9.43
C ILE A 140 4.84 -14.26 -7.94
N LYS A 141 6.13 -14.09 -7.65
CA LYS A 141 6.65 -13.98 -6.29
C LYS A 141 6.69 -12.53 -5.83
N ALA A 142 6.43 -12.36 -4.53
CA ALA A 142 6.64 -11.10 -3.82
C ALA A 142 8.13 -10.67 -3.92
N PRO A 143 8.42 -9.38 -4.18
CA PRO A 143 9.76 -8.82 -4.03
C PRO A 143 10.42 -9.17 -2.68
N GLU A 144 11.76 -9.29 -2.64
CA GLU A 144 12.46 -9.58 -1.38
C GLU A 144 12.43 -8.43 -0.37
N SER A 145 12.25 -7.20 -0.87
CA SER A 145 12.15 -6.00 -0.05
C SER A 145 11.40 -4.91 -0.79
N VAL A 146 10.94 -3.92 -0.04
CA VAL A 146 10.50 -2.63 -0.59
C VAL A 146 11.25 -1.50 0.10
N GLU A 147 11.54 -0.45 -0.66
CA GLU A 147 12.11 0.79 -0.13
C GLU A 147 11.08 1.91 -0.17
N ILE A 148 10.93 2.58 0.97
CA ILE A 148 10.05 3.73 1.14
C ILE A 148 10.89 5.00 1.13
N TRP A 149 10.50 5.95 0.29
CA TRP A 149 11.18 7.21 0.04
C TRP A 149 10.28 8.39 0.36
N ARG A 150 10.86 9.47 0.89
CA ARG A 150 10.14 10.74 1.18
C ARG A 150 10.78 11.91 0.44
N LYS A 151 9.98 12.76 -0.22
CA LYS A 151 10.52 13.95 -0.92
C LYS A 151 11.03 14.99 0.08
N ARG A 152 12.23 15.52 -0.15
CA ARG A 152 12.78 16.69 0.57
C ARG A 152 11.91 17.93 0.28
N TYR A 153 11.95 18.92 1.18
CA TYR A 153 11.36 20.23 0.89
C TYR A 153 12.32 21.00 0.02
#